data_AF-A0A5D8YK82-F1
#
_entry.id   AF-A0A5D8YK82-F1
#
_cell.length_a   1.000
_cell.length_b   1.000
_cell.length_c   1.000
_cell.angle_alpha   90.00
_cell.angle_beta   90.00
_cell.angle_gamma   90.00
#
_symmetry.space_group_name_H-M   'P 1'
#
loop_
_entity.id
_entity.type
_entity.pdbx_description
1 polymer ?
#
loop_
_entity_poly.entity_id
_entity_poly.type
_entity_poly.pdbx_seq_one_letter_code
_entity_poly.pdbx_strand_id
1 'polypeptide(L)'
;MKRISIYLILLLIASSTQAQNRKHIANFSQFQQNFNPALTGYQGTAIKSYYRDQWASFDNAPKTLYLSGELNLADVAKTTSRLQHGFGLSLLHDTYGALAENQLALSYSSGVQLTDKLHLRAGIALTYDNFKIDNDKLLLDDNSDPSYMALVNGDNNT
;
A
#
# COMPACT_ATOMS: atom_id res chain seq x y z
N MET A 1 -19.28 -32.70 20.49
CA MET A 1 -19.52 -31.24 20.43
C MET A 1 -18.25 -30.43 20.17
N LYS A 2 -17.14 -30.61 20.94
CA LYS A 2 -15.89 -29.83 20.74
C LYS A 2 -15.28 -29.89 19.31
N ARG A 3 -15.41 -31.03 18.62
CA ARG A 3 -14.89 -31.22 17.25
C ARG A 3 -15.71 -30.46 16.19
N ILE A 4 -17.02 -30.32 16.39
CA ILE A 4 -17.91 -29.63 15.44
C ILE A 4 -17.62 -28.12 15.42
N SER A 5 -17.37 -27.51 16.58
CA SER A 5 -16.95 -26.10 16.65
C SER A 5 -15.64 -25.84 15.91
N ILE A 6 -14.68 -26.77 15.96
CA ILE A 6 -13.40 -26.63 15.22
C ILE A 6 -13.65 -26.66 13.71
N TYR A 7 -14.50 -27.58 13.22
CA TYR A 7 -14.86 -27.62 11.80
C TYR A 7 -15.64 -26.39 11.36
N LEU A 8 -16.52 -25.85 12.21
CA LEU A 8 -17.28 -24.64 11.91
C LEU A 8 -16.37 -23.40 11.82
N ILE A 9 -15.38 -23.29 12.71
CA ILE A 9 -14.38 -22.22 12.70
C ILE A 9 -13.50 -22.32 11.45
N LEU A 10 -13.04 -23.53 11.09
CA LEU A 10 -12.26 -23.75 9.87
C LEU A 10 -13.05 -23.40 8.60
N LEU A 11 -14.35 -23.72 8.56
CA LEU A 11 -15.24 -23.36 7.46
C LEU A 11 -15.40 -21.84 7.31
N LEU A 12 -15.57 -21.12 8.43
CA LEU A 12 -15.68 -19.66 8.45
C LEU A 12 -14.40 -18.95 7.96
N ILE A 13 -13.23 -19.51 8.25
CA ILE A 13 -11.93 -18.99 7.76
C ILE A 13 -11.79 -19.25 6.25
N ALA A 14 -12.21 -20.42 5.77
CA ALA A 14 -12.08 -20.80 4.35
C ALA A 14 -12.95 -19.95 3.39
N SER A 15 -14.08 -19.41 3.85
CA SER A 15 -15.00 -18.60 3.04
C SER A 15 -14.51 -17.17 2.74
N SER A 16 -13.32 -16.78 3.21
CA SER A 16 -12.83 -15.40 3.16
C SER A 16 -11.76 -15.13 2.09
N THR A 17 -11.63 -16.01 1.08
CA THR A 17 -10.64 -15.83 0.03
C THR A 17 -10.99 -14.62 -0.85
N GLN A 18 -10.24 -13.54 -0.68
CA GLN A 18 -10.24 -12.41 -1.60
C GLN A 18 -8.98 -12.46 -2.45
N ALA A 19 -9.14 -12.38 -3.77
CA ALA A 19 -8.01 -12.13 -4.66
C ALA A 19 -7.53 -10.69 -4.43
N GLN A 20 -6.33 -10.53 -3.88
CA GLN A 20 -5.72 -9.21 -3.70
C GLN A 20 -4.69 -9.01 -4.81
N ASN A 21 -4.97 -8.07 -5.71
CA ASN A 21 -3.96 -7.56 -6.63
C ASN A 21 -3.24 -6.41 -5.92
N ARG A 22 -2.17 -6.71 -5.19
CA ARG A 22 -1.39 -5.71 -4.47
C ARG A 22 -0.17 -5.35 -5.31
N LYS A 23 0.05 -4.06 -5.55
CA LYS A 23 1.21 -3.58 -6.31
C LYS A 23 2.49 -4.16 -5.75
N HIS A 24 3.31 -4.71 -6.64
CA HIS A 24 4.50 -5.45 -6.25
C HIS A 24 5.68 -4.51 -6.02
N ILE A 25 6.02 -4.28 -4.76
CA ILE A 25 7.31 -3.66 -4.36
C ILE A 25 8.24 -4.83 -3.99
N ALA A 26 9.40 -4.95 -4.64
CA ALA A 26 10.32 -6.06 -4.35
C ALA A 26 11.22 -5.82 -3.13
N ASN A 27 11.27 -4.57 -2.62
CA ASN A 27 12.26 -4.15 -1.62
C ASN A 27 11.64 -4.04 -0.22
N PHE A 28 11.30 -5.19 0.39
CA PHE A 28 10.79 -5.22 1.76
C PHE A 28 11.75 -4.56 2.76
N SER A 29 13.05 -4.83 2.67
CA SER A 29 14.05 -4.33 3.63
C SER A 29 14.12 -2.80 3.72
N GLN A 30 13.79 -2.10 2.63
CA GLN A 30 13.80 -0.65 2.56
C GLN A 30 12.42 -0.06 2.87
N PHE A 31 11.35 -0.69 2.38
CA PHE A 31 9.98 -0.14 2.43
C PHE A 31 9.03 -0.96 3.30
N GLN A 32 9.50 -1.38 4.47
CA GLN A 32 8.76 -2.24 5.41
C GLN A 32 7.37 -1.70 5.76
N GLN A 33 7.24 -0.38 5.95
CA GLN A 33 5.98 0.26 6.31
C GLN A 33 4.86 0.02 5.29
N ASN A 34 5.19 -0.12 4.00
CA ASN A 34 4.20 -0.37 2.95
C ASN A 34 3.56 -1.76 3.10
N PHE A 35 4.31 -2.72 3.63
CA PHE A 35 3.83 -4.08 3.83
C PHE A 35 3.12 -4.22 5.17
N ASN A 36 3.66 -3.60 6.22
CA ASN A 36 3.14 -3.71 7.58
C ASN A 36 3.27 -2.36 8.32
N PRO A 37 2.15 -1.71 8.69
CA PRO A 37 2.20 -0.44 9.40
C PRO A 37 2.86 -0.51 10.78
N ALA A 38 2.93 -1.69 11.42
CA ALA A 38 3.64 -1.88 12.70
C ALA A 38 5.16 -1.66 12.59
N LEU A 39 5.70 -1.66 11.37
CA LEU A 39 7.11 -1.42 11.08
C LEU A 39 7.41 0.05 10.71
N THR A 40 6.41 0.92 10.73
CA THR A 40 6.60 2.36 10.52
C THR A 40 7.57 2.93 11.55
N GLY A 41 8.63 3.61 11.11
CA GLY A 41 9.69 4.17 11.94
C GLY A 41 10.58 3.12 12.63
N TYR A 42 10.47 1.83 12.28
CA TYR A 42 11.26 0.76 12.93
C TYR A 42 12.76 0.92 12.72
N GLN A 43 13.17 1.35 11.53
CA GLN A 43 14.57 1.64 11.19
C GLN A 43 15.01 3.05 11.61
N GLY A 44 14.14 3.78 12.31
CA GLY A 44 14.35 5.17 12.68
C GLY A 44 13.69 6.16 11.73
N THR A 45 13.96 7.44 11.97
CA THR A 45 13.46 8.56 11.17
C THR A 45 14.16 8.59 9.81
N ALA A 46 13.39 8.52 8.72
CA ALA A 46 13.93 8.46 7.36
C ALA A 46 12.99 9.04 6.32
N ILE A 47 13.56 9.59 5.25
CA ILE A 47 12.84 9.85 4.00
C ILE A 47 13.38 8.85 2.97
N LYS A 48 12.48 8.14 2.30
CA LYS A 48 12.82 7.09 1.33
C LYS A 48 12.03 7.33 0.06
N SER A 49 12.64 7.02 -1.08
CA SER A 49 11.95 7.03 -2.37
C SER A 49 12.45 5.88 -3.24
N TYR A 50 11.61 5.43 -4.15
CA TYR A 50 12.06 4.61 -5.26
C TYR A 50 11.31 4.96 -6.53
N TYR A 51 11.97 4.74 -7.64
CA TYR A 51 11.40 4.85 -8.98
C TYR A 51 11.63 3.53 -9.71
N ARG A 52 10.59 3.06 -10.39
CA ARG A 52 10.59 1.82 -11.15
C ARG A 52 10.06 2.14 -12.55
N ASP A 53 10.89 1.94 -13.56
CA ASP A 53 10.49 1.95 -14.96
C ASP A 53 10.74 0.55 -15.51
N GLN A 54 9.68 -0.17 -15.86
CA GLN A 54 9.80 -1.53 -16.40
C GLN A 54 9.58 -1.53 -17.91
N TRP A 55 10.20 -2.49 -18.60
CA TRP A 55 10.01 -2.69 -20.05
C TRP A 55 10.34 -1.42 -20.85
N ALA A 56 11.54 -0.86 -20.66
CA ALA A 56 11.99 0.44 -21.17
C ALA A 56 11.85 0.69 -22.69
N SER A 57 11.49 -0.32 -23.48
CA SER A 57 11.26 -0.24 -24.93
C SER A 57 9.79 -0.39 -25.34
N PHE A 58 8.87 -0.50 -24.38
CA PHE A 58 7.44 -0.58 -24.64
C PHE A 58 6.76 0.75 -24.29
N ASP A 59 5.95 1.25 -25.22
CA ASP A 59 5.15 2.45 -24.97
C ASP A 59 4.09 2.18 -23.90
N ASN A 60 3.88 3.18 -23.04
CA ASN A 60 2.98 3.11 -21.87
C ASN A 60 3.27 1.95 -20.90
N ALA A 61 4.54 1.51 -20.86
CA ALA A 61 4.98 0.49 -19.92
C ALA A 61 4.81 0.93 -18.45
N PRO A 62 4.78 -0.03 -17.51
CA PRO A 62 4.47 0.26 -16.12
C PRO A 62 5.55 1.10 -15.45
N LYS A 63 5.13 2.21 -14.83
CA LYS A 63 6.03 3.11 -14.09
C LYS A 63 5.47 3.35 -12.70
N THR A 64 6.32 3.22 -11.69
CA THR A 64 5.96 3.49 -10.29
C THR A 64 6.93 4.48 -9.68
N LEU A 65 6.38 5.51 -9.05
CA LEU A 65 7.10 6.38 -8.14
C LEU A 65 6.53 6.19 -6.73
N TYR A 66 7.41 6.02 -5.76
CA TYR A 66 7.04 5.95 -4.35
C TYR A 66 7.90 6.91 -3.56
N LEU A 67 7.25 7.68 -2.69
CA LEU A 67 7.88 8.58 -1.75
C LEU A 67 7.31 8.31 -0.37
N SER A 68 8.16 8.25 0.64
CA SER A 68 7.75 8.07 2.02
C SER A 68 8.61 8.83 3.01
N GLY A 69 7.96 9.35 4.05
CA GLY A 69 8.60 9.87 5.25
C GLY A 69 8.16 9.05 6.46
N GLU A 70 9.11 8.67 7.30
CA GLU A 70 8.92 7.95 8.55
C GLU A 70 9.55 8.78 9.67
N LEU A 71 8.84 8.97 10.77
CA LEU A 71 9.31 9.61 11.99
C LEU A 71 9.27 8.60 13.13
N ASN A 72 10.40 8.38 13.78
CA ASN A 72 10.47 7.65 15.04
C ASN A 72 10.64 8.64 16.19
N LEU A 73 9.67 8.65 17.11
CA LEU A 73 9.62 9.63 18.18
C LEU A 73 10.80 9.51 19.17
N ALA A 74 11.36 8.30 19.33
CA ALA A 74 12.53 8.08 20.16
C ALA A 74 13.79 8.76 19.59
N ASP A 75 13.94 8.77 18.26
CA ASP A 75 15.05 9.45 17.58
C ASP A 75 14.93 10.97 17.71
N VAL A 76 13.73 11.49 17.48
CA VAL A 76 13.45 12.94 17.54
C VAL A 76 13.61 13.48 18.97
N ALA A 77 13.10 12.75 19.97
CA ALA A 77 13.21 13.13 21.37
C ALA A 77 14.59 12.78 21.98
N LYS A 78 15.48 12.13 21.22
CA LYS A 78 16.78 11.60 21.68
C LYS A 78 16.66 10.83 23.00
N THR A 79 15.56 10.09 23.16
CA THR A 79 15.19 9.45 24.43
C THR A 79 14.94 7.96 24.18
N THR A 80 15.58 7.13 25.00
CA THR A 80 15.36 5.68 24.97
C THR A 80 14.16 5.34 25.85
N SER A 81 12.97 5.39 25.27
CA SER A 81 11.74 4.91 25.91
C SER A 81 11.47 3.45 25.58
N ARG A 82 10.96 2.69 26.56
CA ARG A 82 10.46 1.31 26.32
C ARG A 82 9.22 1.30 25.44
N LEU A 83 8.47 2.41 25.43
CA LEU A 83 7.34 2.63 24.54
C LEU A 83 7.80 3.52 23.38
N GLN A 84 7.75 2.97 22.17
CA GLN A 84 8.20 3.59 20.93
C GLN A 84 6.99 3.89 20.05
N HIS A 85 7.00 5.07 19.44
CA HIS A 85 5.94 5.51 18.52
C HIS A 85 6.56 5.87 17.17
N GLY A 86 5.92 5.41 16.09
CA GLY A 86 6.29 5.74 14.73
C GLY A 86 5.13 6.36 13.98
N PHE A 87 5.41 7.39 13.19
CA PHE A 87 4.46 8.01 12.27
C PHE A 87 5.00 7.93 10.85
N GLY A 88 4.13 7.69 9.88
CA GLY A 88 4.52 7.53 8.50
C GLY A 88 3.53 8.19 7.56
N LEU A 89 4.07 8.72 6.47
CA LEU A 89 3.33 9.25 5.34
C LEU A 89 3.96 8.67 4.08
N SER A 90 3.14 8.18 3.15
CA SER A 90 3.64 7.77 1.85
C SER A 90 2.70 8.15 0.72
N LEU A 91 3.31 8.44 -0.42
CA LEU A 91 2.70 8.74 -1.68
C LEU A 91 3.19 7.71 -2.69
N LEU A 92 2.26 7.14 -3.44
CA LEU A 92 2.56 6.21 -4.51
C LEU A 92 1.82 6.69 -5.76
N HIS A 93 2.57 6.86 -6.84
CA HIS A 93 2.04 7.13 -8.16
C HIS A 93 2.42 5.96 -9.07
N ASP A 94 1.43 5.27 -9.63
CA ASP A 94 1.64 4.12 -10.51
C ASP A 94 0.87 4.33 -11.81
N THR A 95 1.52 4.09 -12.94
CA THR A 95 0.90 4.15 -14.26
C THR A 95 1.11 2.83 -14.98
N TYR A 96 0.05 2.29 -15.58
CA TYR A 96 0.05 1.05 -16.35
C TYR A 96 -0.87 1.22 -17.56
N GLY A 97 -0.30 1.35 -18.77
CA GLY A 97 -1.10 1.56 -19.98
C GLY A 97 -1.92 2.86 -19.88
N ALA A 98 -3.24 2.73 -20.05
CA ALA A 98 -4.20 3.82 -19.90
C ALA A 98 -4.66 4.06 -18.44
N LEU A 99 -4.17 3.29 -17.46
CA LEU A 99 -4.55 3.43 -16.06
C LEU A 99 -3.47 4.18 -15.29
N ALA A 100 -3.90 5.10 -14.43
CA ALA A 100 -3.04 5.78 -13.47
C ALA A 100 -3.67 5.67 -12.08
N GLU A 101 -2.85 5.50 -11.06
CA GLU A 101 -3.29 5.40 -9.67
C GLU A 101 -2.42 6.26 -8.77
N ASN A 102 -3.08 7.09 -7.96
CA ASN A 102 -2.48 7.88 -6.91
C ASN A 102 -2.94 7.33 -5.57
N GLN A 103 -1.98 6.94 -4.74
CA GLN A 103 -2.24 6.43 -3.41
C GLN A 103 -1.55 7.32 -2.38
N LEU A 104 -2.31 7.71 -1.37
CA LEU A 104 -1.84 8.43 -0.18
C LEU A 104 -2.08 7.54 1.03
N ALA A 105 -1.04 7.22 1.79
CA ALA A 105 -1.16 6.42 2.99
C ALA A 105 -0.55 7.13 4.21
N LEU A 106 -1.30 7.09 5.31
CA LEU A 106 -0.91 7.53 6.64
C LEU A 106 -0.77 6.29 7.52
N SER A 107 0.36 6.17 8.22
CA SER A 107 0.62 5.03 9.10
C SER A 107 1.05 5.47 10.48
N TYR A 108 0.65 4.68 11.48
CA TYR A 108 1.05 4.85 12.86
C TYR A 108 1.46 3.48 13.43
N SER A 109 2.55 3.46 14.19
CA SER A 109 3.03 2.29 14.90
C SER A 109 3.26 2.59 16.39
N SER A 110 3.01 1.59 17.22
CA SER A 110 3.30 1.58 18.64
C SER A 110 4.04 0.29 18.98
N GLY A 111 5.19 0.41 19.62
CA GLY A 111 6.04 -0.70 20.02
C GLY A 111 6.36 -0.66 21.51
N VAL A 112 6.31 -1.80 22.18
CA VAL A 112 6.72 -1.94 23.58
C VAL A 112 7.80 -3.00 23.72
N GLN A 113 8.87 -2.67 24.42
CA GLN A 113 9.92 -3.62 24.80
C GLN A 113 9.55 -4.32 26.12
N LEU A 114 9.07 -5.56 26.01
CA LEU A 114 8.70 -6.39 27.16
C LEU A 114 9.95 -6.89 27.89
N THR A 115 10.99 -7.29 27.15
CA THR A 115 12.28 -7.77 27.64
C THR A 115 13.37 -7.40 26.62
N ASP A 116 14.65 -7.52 26.97
CA ASP A 116 15.79 -7.20 26.09
C ASP A 116 15.78 -7.94 24.74
N LYS A 117 15.07 -9.08 24.66
CA LYS A 117 14.93 -9.91 23.45
C LYS A 117 13.53 -9.88 22.84
N LEU A 118 12.53 -9.34 23.54
CA LEU A 118 11.13 -9.42 23.13
C LEU A 118 10.53 -8.02 22.95
N HIS A 119 10.20 -7.73 21.70
CA HIS A 119 9.55 -6.49 21.29
C HIS A 119 8.20 -6.81 20.68
N LEU A 120 7.15 -6.21 21.22
CA LEU A 120 5.82 -6.30 20.65
C LEU A 120 5.53 -5.00 19.92
N ARG A 121 5.05 -5.07 18.68
CA ARG A 121 4.67 -3.89 17.90
C ARG A 121 3.30 -4.11 17.28
N ALA A 122 2.51 -3.05 17.27
CA ALA A 122 1.24 -2.96 16.59
C ALA A 122 1.24 -1.69 15.73
N GLY A 123 0.47 -1.69 14.64
CA GLY A 123 0.34 -0.52 13.81
C GLY A 123 -0.98 -0.52 13.05
N ILE A 124 -1.38 0.67 12.66
CA ILE A 124 -2.59 0.93 11.87
C ILE A 124 -2.20 1.84 10.71
N ALA A 125 -2.83 1.63 9.56
CA ALA A 125 -2.69 2.51 8.41
C ALA A 125 -4.07 2.88 7.88
N LEU A 126 -4.15 4.10 7.37
CA LEU A 126 -5.24 4.61 6.57
C LEU A 126 -4.68 4.91 5.18
N THR A 127 -5.32 4.35 4.16
CA THR A 127 -4.90 4.52 2.76
C THR A 127 -6.07 5.09 1.97
N TYR A 128 -5.78 6.07 1.12
CA TYR A 128 -6.69 6.63 0.13
C TYR A 128 -6.12 6.36 -1.26
N ASP A 129 -6.90 5.69 -2.11
CA ASP A 129 -6.53 5.32 -3.46
C ASP A 129 -7.45 6.06 -4.46
N ASN A 130 -6.84 6.70 -5.46
CA ASN A 130 -7.52 7.37 -6.56
C ASN A 130 -7.06 6.78 -7.89
N PHE A 131 -8.01 6.17 -8.62
CA PHE A 131 -7.78 5.60 -9.93
C PHE A 131 -8.28 6.56 -11.01
N LYS A 132 -7.48 6.75 -12.05
CA LYS A 132 -7.81 7.54 -13.24
C LYS A 132 -7.59 6.69 -14.48
N ILE A 133 -8.50 6.80 -15.44
CA ILE A 133 -8.36 6.22 -16.78
C ILE A 133 -8.06 7.36 -17.76
N ASP A 134 -7.07 7.15 -18.61
CA ASP A 134 -6.70 8.07 -19.68
C ASP A 134 -7.32 7.57 -20.99
N ASN A 135 -8.47 8.15 -21.35
CA ASN A 135 -9.28 7.70 -22.49
C ASN A 135 -8.55 7.87 -23.82
N ASP A 136 -7.62 8.83 -23.93
CA ASP A 136 -6.85 9.09 -25.16
C ASP A 136 -5.81 8.00 -25.45
N LYS A 137 -5.47 7.18 -24.45
CA LYS A 137 -4.52 6.05 -24.57
C LYS A 137 -5.20 4.70 -24.71
N LEU A 138 -6.54 4.66 -24.76
CA LEU A 138 -7.29 3.44 -24.98
C LEU A 138 -7.26 3.08 -26.46
N LEU A 139 -6.60 1.97 -26.79
CA LEU A 139 -6.73 1.33 -28.10
C LEU A 139 -8.00 0.48 -28.07
N LEU A 140 -9.04 0.93 -28.77
CA LEU A 140 -10.32 0.22 -28.85
C LEU A 140 -10.42 -0.55 -30.17
N ASP A 141 -10.85 -1.81 -30.10
CA ASP A 141 -11.21 -2.60 -31.28
C ASP A 141 -12.61 -2.23 -31.82
N ASP A 142 -13.52 -1.76 -30.96
CA ASP A 142 -14.87 -1.30 -31.32
C ASP A 142 -15.21 0.04 -30.64
N ASN A 143 -15.32 1.09 -31.45
CA ASN A 143 -15.63 2.44 -30.98
C ASN A 143 -17.11 2.65 -30.62
N SER A 144 -17.97 1.65 -30.84
CA SER A 144 -19.40 1.68 -30.52
C SER A 144 -19.78 0.88 -29.26
N ASP A 145 -18.80 0.38 -28.50
CA ASP A 145 -19.04 -0.38 -27.27
C ASP A 145 -19.79 0.47 -26.22
N PRO A 146 -20.99 0.04 -25.79
CA PRO A 146 -21.78 0.74 -24.77
C PRO A 146 -21.04 0.95 -23.43
N SER A 147 -20.12 0.04 -23.07
CA SER A 147 -19.33 0.08 -21.83
C SER A 147 -18.29 1.20 -21.87
N TYR A 148 -17.67 1.43 -23.05
CA TYR A 148 -16.75 2.55 -23.26
C TYR A 148 -17.50 3.89 -23.25
N MET A 149 -18.64 3.96 -23.95
CA MET A 149 -19.48 5.14 -23.94
C MET A 149 -19.96 5.50 -22.52
N ALA A 150 -20.21 4.51 -21.66
CA ALA A 150 -20.54 4.75 -20.25
C ALA A 150 -19.35 5.30 -19.43
N LEU A 151 -18.12 4.84 -19.68
CA LEU A 151 -16.90 5.36 -19.04
C LEU A 151 -16.63 6.82 -19.45
N VAL A 152 -16.66 7.13 -20.75
CA VAL A 152 -16.44 8.49 -21.27
C VAL A 152 -17.50 9.47 -20.76
N ASN A 153 -18.77 9.04 -20.70
CA ASN A 153 -19.86 9.89 -20.21
C ASN A 153 -19.86 10.03 -18.68
N GLY A 154 -19.32 9.06 -17.95
CA GLY A 154 -19.17 9.11 -16.49
C GLY A 154 -18.11 10.11 -16.02
N ASP A 155 -16.99 10.20 -16.74
CA ASP A 155 -15.91 11.18 -16.46
C ASP A 155 -16.33 12.63 -16.72
N ASN A 156 -17.32 12.87 -17.59
CA ASN A 156 -17.82 14.22 -17.92
C ASN A 156 -18.76 14.81 -16.84
N ASN A 157 -19.06 14.08 -15.77
CA ASN A 157 -20.06 14.46 -14.76
C ASN A 157 -19.50 14.60 -13.34
N THR A 158 -18.17 14.74 -13.18
CA THR A 158 -17.51 15.08 -11.90
C THR A 158 -16.60 16.28 -12.02
#